data_AF-A0A918RHN5-F1
#
_entry.id   AF-A0A918RHN5-F1
#
_cell.length_a   1.000
_cell.length_b   1.000
_cell.length_c   1.000
_cell.angle_alpha   90.00
_cell.angle_beta   90.00
_cell.angle_gamma   90.00
#
_symmetry.space_group_name_H-M   'P 1'
#
loop_
_entity.id
_entity.type
_entity.pdbx_description
1 polymer ?
#
loop_
_entity_poly.entity_id
_entity_poly.type
_entity_poly.pdbx_seq_one_letter_code
_entity_poly.pdbx_strand_id
1 'polypeptide(L)' 'MKRIDRTVEFLDLITACHAFVAASGRVVPGLRDRQLDEDERVIVHENIARVRATLDWIETAVDTGKVDVDGKLARLLQGE' A
#
# COMPACT_ATOMS: atom_id res chain seq x y z
N MET A 1 22.16 -19.91 1.60
CA MET A 1 21.80 -18.50 1.32
C MET A 1 20.30 -18.26 1.28
N LYS A 2 19.52 -18.92 0.40
CA LYS A 2 18.07 -18.67 0.15
C LYS A 2 17.13 -18.51 1.37
N ARG A 3 17.41 -19.11 2.53
CA ARG A 3 16.55 -19.00 3.73
C ARG A 3 16.74 -17.68 4.46
N ILE A 4 17.96 -17.12 4.43
CA ILE A 4 18.27 -15.83 5.05
C ILE A 4 17.66 -14.71 4.22
N ASP A 5 17.82 -14.75 2.90
CA ASP A 5 17.27 -13.76 1.97
C ASP A 5 15.73 -13.64 2.08
N ARG A 6 15.02 -14.78 2.11
CA ARG A 6 13.56 -14.80 2.35
C ARG A 6 13.16 -14.21 3.70
N THR A 7 14.01 -14.35 4.72
CA THR A 7 13.73 -13.78 6.04
C THR A 7 13.83 -12.26 5.99
N VAL A 8 14.78 -11.71 5.24
CA VAL A 8 14.94 -10.26 5.08
C VAL A 8 13.77 -9.67 4.29
N GLU A 9 13.45 -10.20 3.11
CA GLU A 9 12.33 -9.72 2.29
C GLU A 9 10.97 -9.79 3.03
N PHE A 10 10.76 -10.88 3.78
CA PHE A 10 9.58 -11.03 4.62
C PHE A 10 9.53 -9.96 5.73
N LEU A 11 10.63 -9.75 6.46
CA LEU A 11 10.68 -8.75 7.51
C LEU A 11 10.53 -7.32 6.97
N ASP A 12 11.07 -7.04 5.79
CA ASP A 12 10.91 -5.75 5.11
C ASP A 12 9.45 -5.49 4.75
N LEU A 13 8.75 -6.51 4.22
CA LEU A 13 7.32 -6.40 3.89
C LEU A 13 6.46 -6.16 5.13
N ILE A 14 6.70 -6.89 6.22
CA ILE A 14 6.00 -6.67 7.50
C ILE A 14 6.28 -5.27 8.04
N THR A 15 7.53 -4.82 7.96
CA THR A 15 7.94 -3.48 8.39
C THR A 15 7.24 -2.40 7.58
N ALA A 16 7.10 -2.57 6.26
CA ALA A 16 6.37 -1.65 5.39
C ALA A 16 4.89 -1.53 5.79
N CYS A 17 4.21 -2.66 6.05
CA CYS A 17 2.83 -2.67 6.52
C CYS A 17 2.67 -1.93 7.86
N HIS A 18 3.56 -2.20 8.83
CA HIS A 18 3.55 -1.50 10.11
C HIS A 18 3.81 0.01 9.96
N ALA A 19 4.75 0.41 9.09
CA ALA A 19 5.06 1.81 8.86
C ALA A 19 3.86 2.56 8.27
N PHE A 20 3.16 1.97 7.29
CA PHE A 20 1.95 2.54 6.72
C PHE A 20 0.85 2.72 7.78
N VAL A 21 0.50 1.66 8.51
CA VAL A 21 -0.53 1.71 9.56
C VAL A 21 -0.18 2.73 10.64
N ALA A 22 1.07 2.76 11.09
CA ALA A 22 1.52 3.70 12.11
C ALA A 22 1.47 5.16 11.61
N ALA A 23 1.84 5.43 10.35
CA ALA A 23 1.74 6.76 9.78
C ALA A 23 0.28 7.22 9.66
N SER A 24 -0.59 6.37 9.10
CA SER A 24 -2.03 6.66 8.99
C SER A 24 -2.68 6.89 10.35
N GLY A 25 -2.37 6.05 11.34
CA GLY A 25 -2.89 6.17 12.70
C GLY A 25 -2.49 7.46 13.43
N ARG A 26 -1.36 8.07 13.06
CA ARG A 26 -0.95 9.39 13.57
C ARG A 26 -1.63 10.55 12.86
N VAL A 27 -1.83 10.46 11.54
CA VAL A 27 -2.33 11.56 10.71
C VAL A 27 -3.86 11.66 10.75
N VAL A 28 -4.57 10.54 10.64
CA VAL A 28 -6.05 10.53 10.51
C VAL A 28 -6.75 11.22 11.70
N PRO A 29 -6.35 11.03 12.97
CA PRO A 29 -6.94 11.77 14.08
C PRO A 29 -6.78 13.30 13.97
N GLY A 30 -5.71 13.77 13.32
CA GLY A 30 -5.47 15.20 13.07
C GLY A 30 -6.37 15.82 11.99
N LEU A 31 -7.13 14.99 11.26
CA LEU A 31 -8.18 15.46 10.35
C LEU A 31 -9.53 15.68 11.05
N ARG A 32 -9.62 15.39 12.36
CA ARG A 32 -10.83 15.65 13.14
C ARG A 32 -11.26 17.12 12.98
N ASP A 33 -12.56 17.33 12.87
CA ASP A 33 -13.21 18.64 12.73
C ASP A 33 -12.80 19.43 11.45
N ARG A 34 -12.04 18.80 10.54
CA ARG A 34 -11.76 19.33 9.19
C ARG A 34 -12.64 18.61 8.17
N GLN A 35 -13.40 19.37 7.39
CA GLN A 35 -14.01 18.84 6.18
C GLN A 35 -13.05 19.04 5.02
N LEU A 36 -12.67 17.93 4.39
CA LEU A 36 -11.96 17.97 3.12
C LEU A 36 -12.90 18.49 2.04
N ASP A 37 -12.42 19.38 1.18
CA ASP A 37 -13.15 19.78 -0.01
C ASP A 37 -13.25 18.64 -1.04
N GLU A 38 -13.92 18.89 -2.16
CA GLU A 38 -14.14 17.86 -3.17
C GLU A 38 -12.85 17.37 -3.80
N ASP A 39 -11.94 18.27 -4.14
CA ASP A 39 -10.66 17.96 -4.78
C ASP A 39 -9.76 17.17 -3.82
N GLU A 40 -9.67 17.60 -2.56
CA GLU A 40 -8.94 16.92 -1.51
C GLU A 40 -9.45 15.48 -1.30
N ARG A 41 -10.78 15.28 -1.32
CA ARG A 41 -11.37 13.93 -1.22
C ARG A 41 -11.03 13.06 -2.43
N VAL A 42 -11.09 13.61 -3.64
CA VAL A 42 -10.72 12.88 -4.87
C VAL A 42 -9.27 12.40 -4.77
N ILE A 43 -8.34 13.28 -4.41
CA ILE A 43 -6.93 12.94 -4.25
C ILE A 43 -6.73 11.84 -3.20
N VAL A 44 -7.41 11.94 -2.05
CA VAL A 44 -7.35 10.90 -1.01
C VAL A 44 -7.89 9.56 -1.53
N HIS A 45 -9.01 9.56 -2.25
CA HIS A 45 -9.60 8.35 -2.80
C HIS A 45 -8.71 7.66 -3.85
N GLU A 46 -8.08 8.42 -4.73
CA GLU A 46 -7.12 7.88 -5.72
C GLU A 46 -5.91 7.24 -5.04
N ASN A 47 -5.37 7.88 -4.00
CA ASN A 47 -4.27 7.32 -3.23
C ASN A 47 -4.69 6.04 -2.50
N ILE A 48 -5.89 6.00 -1.92
CA ILE A 48 -6.43 4.79 -1.30
C ILE A 48 -6.60 3.68 -2.34
N ALA A 49 -7.05 3.99 -3.55
CA ALA A 49 -7.20 3.00 -4.63
C ALA A 49 -5.84 2.39 -5.01
N ARG A 50 -4.79 3.21 -5.12
CA ARG A 50 -3.42 2.73 -5.34
C ARG A 50 -2.93 1.83 -4.22
N VAL A 51 -3.12 2.24 -2.96
CA VAL A 51 -2.75 1.41 -1.80
C VAL A 51 -3.45 0.06 -1.83
N ARG A 52 -4.78 0.04 -2.06
CA ARG A 52 -5.55 -1.21 -2.15
C ARG A 52 -5.03 -2.14 -3.23
N ALA A 53 -4.76 -1.62 -4.43
CA ALA A 53 -4.22 -2.44 -5.51
C ALA A 53 -2.83 -3.01 -5.16
N THR A 54 -1.99 -2.26 -4.46
CA THR A 54 -0.70 -2.76 -3.96
C THR A 54 -0.89 -3.86 -2.93
N LEU A 55 -1.87 -3.72 -2.02
CA LEU A 55 -2.19 -4.75 -1.02
C LEU A 55 -2.70 -6.03 -1.69
N ASP A 56 -3.59 -5.93 -2.68
CA ASP A 56 -4.09 -7.07 -3.46
C ASP A 56 -2.94 -7.84 -4.15
N TRP A 57 -1.95 -7.10 -4.68
CA TRP A 57 -0.75 -7.69 -5.27
C TRP A 57 0.15 -8.37 -4.24
N ILE A 58 0.35 -7.75 -3.07
CA ILE A 58 1.09 -8.35 -1.96
C ILE A 58 0.44 -9.68 -1.54
N GLU A 59 -0.89 -9.71 -1.36
CA GLU A 59 -1.62 -10.94 -1.02
C GLU A 59 -1.43 -12.01 -2.09
N THR A 60 -1.59 -11.64 -3.37
CA THR A 60 -1.38 -12.57 -4.50
C THR A 60 0.05 -13.13 -4.50
N ALA A 61 1.06 -12.29 -4.27
CA ALA A 61 2.45 -12.70 -4.24
C ALA A 61 2.77 -13.64 -3.07
N VAL A 62 2.22 -13.36 -1.89
CA VAL A 62 2.40 -14.20 -0.69
C VAL A 62 1.72 -15.56 -0.86
N ASP A 63 0.49 -15.58 -1.38
CA ASP A 63 -0.32 -16.80 -1.50
C ASP A 63 0.15 -17.72 -2.63
N THR A 64 0.63 -17.13 -3.73
CA THR A 64 0.92 -17.89 -4.96
C THR A 64 2.40 -17.96 -5.32
N GLY A 65 3.24 -17.12 -4.70
CA GLY A 65 4.64 -16.93 -5.08
C GLY A 65 4.84 -16.18 -6.42
N LYS A 66 3.77 -15.71 -7.05
CA LYS A 66 3.83 -14.94 -8.30
C LYS A 66 3.95 -13.45 -7.99
N VAL A 67 5.11 -12.87 -8.31
CA VAL A 67 5.42 -11.45 -8.06
C VAL A 67 5.19 -10.56 -9.28
N ASP A 68 4.61 -11.11 -10.35
CA ASP A 68 4.31 -10.34 -11.55
C ASP A 68 3.33 -9.23 -11.20
N VAL A 69 3.71 -7.99 -11.47
CA VAL A 69 2.81 -6.83 -11.27
C VAL A 69 1.67 -6.99 -12.27
N ASP A 70 0.46 -7.23 -11.79
CA ASP A 70 -0.73 -7.26 -12.64
C ASP A 70 -0.78 -5.93 -13.42
N GLY A 71 -1.05 -5.99 -14.73
CA GLY A 71 -1.13 -4.81 -15.60
C GLY A 71 -2.08 -3.74 -15.08
N LYS A 72 -3.07 -4.10 -14.25
CA LYS A 72 -3.91 -3.15 -13.52
C LYS A 72 -3.15 -2.37 -12.43
N LEU A 73 -2.31 -3.03 -11.63
CA LEU A 73 -1.46 -2.37 -10.64
C LEU A 73 -0.39 -1.50 -11.30
N ALA A 74 0.20 -1.97 -12.41
CA ALA A 74 1.19 -1.18 -13.16
C ALA A 74 0.63 0.17 -13.63
N ARG A 75 -0.61 0.18 -14.16
CA ARG A 75 -1.30 1.41 -14.57
C ARG A 75 -1.62 2.33 -13.40
N LEU A 76 -2.03 1.77 -12.25
CA LEU A 76 -2.31 2.55 -11.05
C LEU A 76 -1.04 3.16 -10.43
N LEU A 77 0.11 2.48 -10.52
CA LEU A 77 1.38 2.98 -10.02
C LEU A 77 2.04 4.00 -10.96
N GLN A 78 1.77 3.94 -12.26
CA GLN A 78 2.35 4.88 -13.22
C GLN A 78 1.74 6.28 -13.16
N GLY A 79 0.57 6.45 -12.51
CA GLY A 79 -0.07 7.74 -12.34
C GLY A 79 -0.30 8.42 -13.69
N GLU A 80 -1.42 8.11 -14.34
CA GLU A 80 -1.87 8.96 -15.47
C GLU A 80 -2.06 10.42 -15.00
#